data_AF-K1SXK2-F1
#
_entry.id   AF-K1SXK2-F1
#
_cell.length_a   1.000
_cell.length_b   1.000
_cell.length_c   1.000
_cell.angle_alpha   90.00
_cell.angle_beta   90.00
_cell.angle_gamma   90.00
#
_symmetry.space_group_name_H-M   'P 1'
#
loop_
_entity.id
_entity.type
_entity.pdbx_description
1 polymer ?
#
loop_
_entity_poly.entity_id
_entity_poly.type
_entity_poly.pdbx_seq_one_letter_code
_entity_poly.pdbx_strand_id
1 'polypeptide(L)'
;DRALAALTLLTGAGLAYFALADPQQYGTIGLGWTLDGVNFAGGLVRMLFPFTLGMLLARRFRPVKVRGAFWICLAILVALFLVPALPTDTAVSLNGLFEVACIALLFPLLIRLGASGATTDRFSTGLCRFMGDISFPVYIIHYPFMYLFYAWMIRHGIADFARTWPAALLLFFGNILLAYAALKLYDEPLRRRLAKRFLHRPVR
;
A
#
# COMPACT_ATOMS: atom_id res chain seq x y z
N ASP A 1 -8.56 -25.98 -3.89
CA ASP A 1 -8.44 -25.22 -2.61
C ASP A 1 -7.42 -25.75 -1.62
N ARG A 2 -7.30 -27.08 -1.41
CA ARG A 2 -6.31 -27.64 -0.46
C ARG A 2 -4.86 -27.29 -0.83
N ALA A 3 -4.48 -27.39 -2.12
CA ALA A 3 -3.16 -27.00 -2.60
C ALA A 3 -2.85 -25.51 -2.39
N LEU A 4 -3.83 -24.62 -2.63
CA LEU A 4 -3.67 -23.18 -2.42
C LEU A 4 -3.52 -22.84 -0.93
N ALA A 5 -4.29 -23.50 -0.06
CA ALA A 5 -4.15 -23.34 1.39
C ALA A 5 -2.78 -23.83 1.87
N ALA A 6 -2.30 -24.97 1.38
CA ALA A 6 -0.95 -25.47 1.68
C ALA A 6 0.12 -24.47 1.22
N LEU A 7 0.01 -23.93 -0.01
CA LEU A 7 0.93 -22.91 -0.52
C LEU A 7 0.90 -21.63 0.31
N THR A 8 -0.28 -21.20 0.77
CA THR A 8 -0.43 -20.01 1.63
C THR A 8 0.23 -20.25 3.00
N LEU A 9 0.08 -21.45 3.57
CA LEU A 9 0.75 -21.81 4.83
C LEU A 9 2.27 -21.87 4.68
N LEU A 10 2.77 -22.46 3.59
CA LEU A 10 4.20 -22.55 3.30
C LEU A 10 4.83 -21.17 3.09
N THR A 11 4.20 -20.33 2.27
CA THR A 11 4.67 -18.95 2.02
C THR A 11 4.51 -18.07 3.26
N GLY A 12 3.49 -18.31 4.09
CA GLY A 12 3.32 -17.63 5.38
C GLY A 12 4.37 -18.01 6.41
N ALA A 13 4.74 -19.30 6.49
CA ALA A 13 5.85 -19.75 7.32
C ALA A 13 7.18 -19.15 6.85
N GLY A 14 7.39 -19.07 5.53
CA GLY A 14 8.53 -18.35 4.95
C GLY A 14 8.56 -16.88 5.36
N LEU A 15 7.42 -16.18 5.26
CA LEU A 15 7.33 -14.77 5.63
C LEU A 15 7.65 -14.55 7.11
N ALA A 16 7.07 -15.40 7.99
CA ALA A 16 7.34 -15.37 9.41
C ALA A 16 8.82 -15.63 9.72
N TYR A 17 9.45 -16.59 9.03
CA TYR A 17 10.89 -16.83 9.17
C TYR A 17 11.72 -15.59 8.80
N PHE A 18 11.49 -14.99 7.63
CA PHE A 18 12.23 -13.80 7.20
C PHE A 18 12.00 -12.58 8.11
N ALA A 19 10.80 -12.44 8.67
CA ALA A 19 10.47 -11.34 9.56
C ALA A 19 10.99 -11.51 10.99
N LEU A 20 11.01 -12.73 11.52
CA LEU A 20 11.37 -13.02 12.91
C LEU A 20 12.85 -13.32 13.08
N ALA A 21 13.44 -14.08 12.14
CA ALA A 21 14.85 -14.43 12.17
C ALA A 21 15.74 -13.30 11.62
N ASP A 22 15.14 -12.32 10.92
CA ASP A 22 15.79 -11.12 10.36
C ASP A 22 17.23 -11.36 9.87
N PRO A 23 17.42 -12.23 8.86
CA PRO A 23 18.75 -12.66 8.44
C PRO A 23 19.62 -11.52 7.88
N GLN A 24 19.03 -10.36 7.58
CA GLN A 24 19.70 -9.17 7.06
C GLN A 24 19.77 -8.03 8.09
N GLN A 25 19.24 -8.22 9.30
CA GLN A 25 19.20 -7.22 10.38
C GLN A 25 18.54 -5.89 9.98
N TYR A 26 17.55 -5.94 9.07
CA TYR A 26 16.84 -4.72 8.64
C TYR A 26 15.81 -4.26 9.66
N GLY A 27 15.45 -5.10 10.64
CA GLY A 27 14.41 -4.82 11.62
C GLY A 27 12.99 -4.75 11.04
N THR A 28 12.84 -4.90 9.73
CA THR A 28 11.60 -4.71 8.95
C THR A 28 11.54 -5.73 7.82
N ILE A 29 10.35 -6.01 7.27
CA ILE A 29 10.16 -6.88 6.09
C ILE A 29 10.50 -6.12 4.79
N GLY A 30 11.39 -5.11 4.85
CA GLY A 30 11.88 -4.30 3.73
C GLY A 30 12.78 -5.05 2.73
N LEU A 31 12.54 -6.34 2.50
CA LEU A 31 13.37 -7.23 1.68
C LEU A 31 13.00 -7.12 0.19
N GLY A 32 13.99 -7.39 -0.68
CA GLY A 32 13.78 -7.50 -2.14
C GLY A 32 14.03 -6.22 -2.93
N TRP A 33 14.79 -5.27 -2.38
CA TRP A 33 15.26 -4.08 -3.09
C TRP A 33 16.60 -4.34 -3.85
N THR A 34 17.31 -5.42 -3.52
CA THR A 34 18.52 -5.89 -4.20
C THR A 34 18.37 -7.32 -4.74
N LEU A 35 19.12 -7.62 -5.80
CA LEU A 35 19.28 -8.96 -6.38
C LEU A 35 20.33 -9.83 -5.63
N ASP A 36 20.51 -9.58 -4.34
CA ASP A 36 21.28 -10.45 -3.45
C ASP A 36 20.43 -11.69 -3.10
N GLY A 37 21.02 -12.88 -3.00
CA GLY A 37 20.29 -14.15 -2.91
C GLY A 37 19.27 -14.19 -1.76
N VAL A 38 19.66 -13.70 -0.58
CA VAL A 38 18.77 -13.64 0.60
C VAL A 38 17.69 -12.57 0.44
N ASN A 39 18.04 -11.40 -0.10
CA ASN A 39 17.09 -10.31 -0.37
C ASN A 39 16.07 -10.69 -1.45
N PHE A 40 16.51 -11.37 -2.51
CA PHE A 40 15.67 -11.87 -3.59
C PHE A 40 14.70 -12.93 -3.07
N ALA A 41 15.17 -13.91 -2.31
CA ALA A 41 14.31 -14.92 -1.69
C ALA A 41 13.28 -14.29 -0.72
N GLY A 42 13.72 -13.35 0.13
CA GLY A 42 12.84 -12.59 1.01
C GLY A 42 11.79 -11.78 0.25
N GLY A 43 12.20 -11.10 -0.82
CA GLY A 43 11.30 -10.35 -1.72
C GLY A 43 10.27 -11.24 -2.42
N LEU A 44 10.68 -12.42 -2.89
CA LEU A 44 9.77 -13.40 -3.49
C LEU A 44 8.71 -13.85 -2.49
N VAL A 45 9.11 -14.26 -1.29
CA VAL A 45 8.17 -14.69 -0.24
C VAL A 45 7.23 -13.55 0.17
N ARG A 46 7.75 -12.32 0.26
CA ARG A 46 6.98 -11.10 0.54
C ARG A 46 5.89 -10.81 -0.51
N MET A 47 6.09 -11.23 -1.75
CA MET A 47 5.07 -11.10 -2.81
C MET A 47 4.12 -12.31 -2.87
N LEU A 48 4.67 -13.53 -2.71
CA LEU A 48 3.93 -14.78 -2.85
C LEU A 48 2.89 -14.98 -1.74
N PHE A 49 3.21 -14.63 -0.50
CA PHE A 49 2.27 -14.83 0.61
C PHE A 49 1.01 -13.96 0.49
N PRO A 50 1.10 -12.61 0.35
CA PRO A 50 -0.11 -11.79 0.20
C PRO A 50 -0.91 -12.16 -1.06
N PHE A 51 -0.24 -12.56 -2.15
CA PHE A 51 -0.90 -12.99 -3.37
C PHE A 51 -1.72 -14.27 -3.16
N THR A 52 -1.11 -15.31 -2.59
CA THR A 52 -1.78 -16.60 -2.34
C THR A 52 -2.89 -16.47 -1.30
N LEU A 53 -2.66 -15.68 -0.24
CA LEU A 53 -3.66 -15.35 0.77
C LEU A 53 -4.84 -14.58 0.18
N GLY A 54 -4.57 -13.59 -0.68
CA GLY A 54 -5.61 -12.83 -1.39
C GLY A 54 -6.46 -13.71 -2.30
N MET A 55 -5.84 -14.63 -3.06
CA MET A 55 -6.57 -15.62 -3.87
C MET A 55 -7.43 -16.55 -3.01
N LEU A 56 -6.92 -17.01 -1.87
CA LEU A 56 -7.66 -17.87 -0.95
C LEU A 56 -8.87 -17.12 -0.35
N LEU A 57 -8.66 -15.85 0.03
CA LEU A 57 -9.70 -14.98 0.54
C LEU A 57 -10.79 -14.74 -0.51
N ALA A 58 -10.41 -14.49 -1.77
CA ALA A 58 -11.36 -14.30 -2.87
C ALA A 58 -12.23 -15.54 -3.11
N ARG A 59 -11.65 -16.75 -3.02
CA ARG A 59 -12.38 -18.01 -3.22
C ARG A 59 -13.31 -18.37 -2.06
N ARG A 60 -12.95 -18.00 -0.83
CA ARG A 60 -13.75 -18.26 0.39
C ARG A 60 -14.52 -17.04 0.86
N PHE A 61 -14.67 -16.04 -0.01
CA PHE A 61 -15.29 -14.79 0.35
C PHE A 61 -16.75 -15.01 0.75
N ARG A 62 -17.08 -14.63 1.98
CA ARG A 62 -18.47 -14.59 2.47
C ARG A 62 -18.77 -13.16 2.89
N PRO A 63 -19.69 -12.47 2.20
CA PRO A 63 -20.01 -11.08 2.52
C PRO A 63 -20.61 -11.00 3.92
N VAL A 64 -20.04 -10.12 4.75
CA VAL A 64 -20.57 -9.80 6.08
C VAL A 64 -21.28 -8.45 6.01
N LYS A 65 -22.53 -8.37 6.44
CA LYS A 65 -23.24 -7.09 6.52
C LYS A 65 -22.63 -6.24 7.64
N VAL A 66 -21.81 -5.25 7.27
CA VAL A 66 -21.21 -4.28 8.20
C VAL A 66 -21.64 -2.88 7.78
N ARG A 67 -22.26 -2.13 8.70
CA ARG A 67 -22.61 -0.72 8.48
C ARG A 67 -21.38 0.15 8.79
N GLY A 68 -21.08 1.13 7.93
CA GLY A 68 -19.93 2.02 8.16
C GLY A 68 -18.55 1.38 7.95
N ALA A 69 -18.44 0.33 7.13
CA ALA A 69 -17.17 -0.36 6.87
C ALA A 69 -16.03 0.58 6.45
N PHE A 70 -16.32 1.65 5.70
CA PHE A 70 -15.34 2.67 5.33
C PHE A 70 -14.66 3.30 6.55
N TRP A 71 -15.43 3.76 7.52
CA TRP A 71 -14.91 4.41 8.73
C TRP A 71 -14.15 3.44 9.62
N ILE A 72 -14.62 2.20 9.73
CA ILE A 72 -13.93 1.15 10.48
C ILE A 72 -12.56 0.86 9.84
N CYS A 73 -12.52 0.67 8.51
CA CYS A 73 -11.27 0.43 7.80
C CYS A 73 -10.31 1.63 7.93
N LEU A 74 -10.83 2.85 7.81
CA LEU A 74 -10.04 4.06 7.99
C LEU A 74 -9.45 4.17 9.40
N ALA A 75 -10.27 3.95 10.43
CA ALA A 75 -9.82 4.01 11.82
C ALA A 75 -8.73 2.98 12.13
N ILE A 76 -8.90 1.74 11.64
CA ILE A 76 -7.88 0.69 11.78
C ILE A 76 -6.60 1.09 11.04
N LEU A 77 -6.68 1.57 9.79
CA LEU A 77 -5.49 2.00 9.04
C LEU A 77 -4.75 3.15 9.72
N VAL A 78 -5.48 4.15 10.23
CA VAL A 78 -4.88 5.27 10.98
C VAL A 78 -4.21 4.76 12.25
N ALA A 79 -4.87 3.87 13.01
CA ALA A 79 -4.28 3.29 14.21
C ALA A 79 -2.99 2.53 13.89
N LEU A 80 -2.93 1.81 12.76
CA LEU A 80 -1.74 1.09 12.32
C LEU A 80 -0.60 2.04 11.96
N PHE A 81 -0.90 3.14 11.27
CA PHE A 81 0.11 4.13 10.86
C PHE A 81 0.62 5.01 12.01
N LEU A 82 -0.11 5.08 13.11
CA LEU A 82 0.33 5.78 14.33
C LEU A 82 1.26 4.95 15.20
N VAL A 83 1.37 3.63 14.97
CA VAL A 83 2.31 2.78 15.72
C VAL A 83 3.73 3.17 15.33
N PRO A 84 4.56 3.67 16.27
CA PRO A 84 5.96 3.99 15.98
C PRO A 84 6.75 2.71 15.73
N ALA A 85 7.87 2.83 15.01
CA ALA A 85 8.78 1.71 14.77
C ALA A 85 9.18 1.06 16.10
N LEU A 86 8.85 -0.22 16.25
CA LEU A 86 9.12 -0.98 17.47
C LEU A 86 10.61 -1.34 17.54
N PRO A 87 11.20 -1.40 18.75
CA PRO A 87 12.60 -1.79 18.92
C PRO A 87 12.89 -3.17 18.34
N THR A 88 14.05 -3.31 17.72
CA THR A 88 14.54 -4.53 17.06
C THR A 88 15.67 -5.20 17.84
N ASP A 89 15.99 -4.68 19.04
CA ASP A 89 17.16 -5.07 19.84
C ASP A 89 17.00 -6.43 20.57
N THR A 90 15.88 -7.12 20.35
CA THR A 90 15.60 -8.45 20.92
C THR A 90 15.93 -9.56 19.92
N ALA A 91 16.20 -10.77 20.42
CA ALA A 91 16.49 -11.96 19.59
C ALA A 91 15.40 -12.30 18.55
N VAL A 92 14.22 -11.70 18.70
CA VAL A 92 13.13 -11.69 17.71
C VAL A 92 12.78 -10.24 17.43
N SER A 93 12.68 -9.85 16.15
CA SER A 93 12.25 -8.50 15.77
C SER A 93 10.76 -8.31 16.13
N LEU A 94 10.48 -7.46 17.13
CA LEU A 94 9.10 -7.11 17.52
C LEU A 94 8.38 -6.38 16.39
N ASN A 95 9.11 -5.56 15.64
CA ASN A 95 8.58 -4.89 14.46
C ASN A 95 8.26 -5.89 13.33
N GLY A 96 9.13 -6.88 13.10
CA GLY A 96 8.84 -7.98 12.16
C GLY A 96 7.61 -8.80 12.54
N LEU A 97 7.42 -9.08 13.84
CA LEU A 97 6.22 -9.75 14.35
C LEU A 97 4.96 -8.92 14.12
N PHE A 98 5.03 -7.61 14.39
CA PHE A 98 3.94 -6.67 14.12
C PHE A 98 3.57 -6.64 12.63
N GLU A 99 4.57 -6.57 11.75
CA GLU A 99 4.34 -6.56 10.30
C GLU A 99 3.74 -7.89 9.81
N VAL A 100 4.20 -9.05 10.29
CA VAL A 100 3.59 -10.35 9.96
C VAL A 100 2.16 -10.42 10.44
N ALA A 101 1.87 -9.97 11.67
CA ALA A 101 0.51 -9.92 12.19
C ALA A 101 -0.38 -9.02 11.33
N CYS A 102 0.15 -7.88 10.89
CA CYS A 102 -0.55 -6.98 9.98
C CYS A 102 -0.86 -7.65 8.64
N ILE A 103 0.13 -8.28 8.00
CA ILE A 103 -0.01 -8.89 6.67
C ILE A 103 -0.88 -10.15 6.70
N ALA A 104 -0.73 -10.99 7.73
CA ALA A 104 -1.42 -12.27 7.83
C ALA A 104 -2.85 -12.15 8.38
N LEU A 105 -3.13 -11.16 9.24
CA LEU A 105 -4.40 -11.06 9.95
C LEU A 105 -5.14 -9.75 9.66
N LEU A 106 -4.51 -8.59 9.90
CA LEU A 106 -5.23 -7.30 9.83
C LEU A 106 -5.58 -6.90 8.40
N PHE A 107 -4.64 -6.96 7.45
CA PHE A 107 -4.92 -6.59 6.06
C PHE A 107 -5.97 -7.50 5.40
N PRO A 108 -5.93 -8.84 5.56
CA PRO A 108 -7.00 -9.71 5.06
C PRO A 108 -8.36 -9.42 5.69
N LEU A 109 -8.38 -9.09 6.99
CA LEU A 109 -9.61 -8.67 7.67
C LEU A 109 -10.13 -7.36 7.10
N LEU A 110 -9.26 -6.37 6.89
CA LEU A 110 -9.59 -5.09 6.28
C LEU A 110 -10.12 -5.26 4.86
N ILE A 111 -9.50 -6.10 4.04
CA ILE A 111 -9.95 -6.41 2.67
C ILE A 111 -11.34 -7.04 2.73
N ARG A 112 -11.57 -8.00 3.64
CA ARG A 112 -12.87 -8.64 3.81
C ARG A 112 -13.95 -7.66 4.25
N LEU A 113 -13.65 -6.77 5.20
CA LEU A 113 -14.58 -5.73 5.68
C LEU A 113 -14.87 -4.70 4.59
N GLY A 114 -13.84 -4.21 3.90
CA GLY A 114 -13.96 -3.27 2.78
C GLY A 114 -14.78 -3.83 1.62
N ALA A 115 -14.54 -5.09 1.24
CA ALA A 115 -15.29 -5.76 0.19
C ALA A 115 -16.73 -6.13 0.58
N SER A 116 -17.01 -6.29 1.88
CA SER A 116 -18.37 -6.61 2.36
C SER A 116 -19.21 -5.36 2.69
N GLY A 117 -18.56 -4.21 2.84
CA GLY A 117 -19.20 -2.95 3.17
C GLY A 117 -19.96 -2.35 1.98
N ALA A 118 -21.27 -2.18 2.12
CA ALA A 118 -21.98 -1.24 1.27
C ALA A 118 -21.60 0.18 1.71
N THR A 119 -21.10 1.00 0.78
CA THR A 119 -20.91 2.44 1.06
C THR A 119 -22.28 3.02 1.38
N THR A 120 -22.48 3.34 2.65
CA THR A 120 -23.81 3.61 3.21
C THR A 120 -24.25 5.05 2.93
N ASP A 121 -23.30 5.92 2.54
CA ASP A 121 -23.50 7.34 2.25
C ASP A 121 -22.86 7.76 0.91
N ARG A 122 -23.58 8.61 0.16
CA ARG A 122 -23.15 9.18 -1.14
C ARG A 122 -21.84 9.96 -1.04
N PHE A 123 -21.58 10.60 0.11
CA PHE A 123 -20.35 11.31 0.39
C PHE A 123 -19.15 10.34 0.44
N SER A 124 -19.26 9.27 1.23
CA SER A 124 -18.20 8.25 1.36
C SER A 124 -17.90 7.59 0.02
N THR A 125 -18.90 7.29 -0.79
CA THR A 125 -18.70 6.78 -2.16
C THR A 125 -17.93 7.76 -3.05
N GLY A 126 -18.29 9.05 -2.99
CA GLY A 126 -17.62 10.11 -3.74
C GLY A 126 -16.15 10.28 -3.34
N LEU A 127 -15.88 10.27 -2.04
CA LEU A 127 -14.52 10.37 -1.50
C LEU A 127 -13.68 9.16 -1.89
N CYS A 128 -14.19 7.93 -1.73
CA CYS A 128 -13.50 6.71 -2.16
C CYS A 128 -13.15 6.74 -3.65
N ARG A 129 -14.08 7.21 -4.49
CA ARG A 129 -13.84 7.33 -5.93
C ARG A 129 -12.78 8.36 -6.24
N PHE A 130 -12.86 9.55 -5.63
CA PHE A 130 -11.85 10.59 -5.80
C PHE A 130 -10.46 10.13 -5.36
N MET A 131 -10.35 9.53 -4.17
CA MET A 131 -9.10 8.99 -3.65
C MET A 131 -8.55 7.86 -4.54
N GLY A 132 -9.43 7.01 -5.08
CA GLY A 132 -9.05 5.98 -6.05
C GLY A 132 -8.53 6.57 -7.36
N ASP A 133 -9.26 7.52 -7.95
CA ASP A 133 -8.91 8.14 -9.23
C ASP A 133 -7.58 8.92 -9.17
N ILE A 134 -7.30 9.59 -8.04
CA ILE A 134 -6.06 10.36 -7.86
C ILE A 134 -4.85 9.52 -7.44
N SER A 135 -5.08 8.33 -6.86
CA SER A 135 -4.00 7.49 -6.30
C SER A 135 -2.93 7.13 -7.33
N PHE A 136 -3.34 6.80 -8.56
CA PHE A 136 -2.43 6.38 -9.62
C PHE A 136 -1.56 7.53 -10.17
N PRO A 137 -2.13 8.70 -10.55
CA PRO A 137 -1.32 9.86 -10.92
C PRO A 137 -0.35 10.28 -9.81
N VAL A 138 -0.79 10.32 -8.54
CA VAL A 138 0.08 10.64 -7.40
C VAL A 138 1.22 9.64 -7.29
N TYR A 139 0.94 8.34 -7.41
CA TYR A 139 1.95 7.29 -7.34
C TYR A 139 3.10 7.51 -8.33
N ILE A 140 2.79 7.89 -9.57
CA ILE A 140 3.80 8.11 -10.62
C ILE A 140 4.68 9.32 -10.32
N ILE A 141 4.08 10.43 -9.89
CA ILE A 141 4.80 11.71 -9.77
C ILE A 141 5.57 11.84 -8.45
N HIS A 142 5.02 11.32 -7.35
CA HIS A 142 5.54 11.68 -6.03
C HIS A 142 6.97 11.16 -5.79
N TYR A 143 7.33 9.97 -6.28
CA TYR A 143 8.68 9.41 -6.12
C TYR A 143 9.76 10.29 -6.79
N PRO A 144 9.65 10.65 -8.08
CA PRO A 144 10.58 11.60 -8.71
C PRO A 144 10.73 12.91 -7.94
N PHE A 145 9.62 13.53 -7.51
CA PHE A 145 9.67 14.79 -6.75
C PHE A 145 10.31 14.62 -5.37
N MET A 146 10.09 13.48 -4.71
CA MET A 146 10.74 13.13 -3.45
C MET A 146 12.26 13.02 -3.63
N TYR A 147 12.75 12.39 -4.70
CA TYR A 147 14.19 12.35 -4.99
C TYR A 147 14.77 13.73 -5.28
N LEU A 148 14.05 14.58 -6.02
CA LEU A 148 14.47 15.97 -6.25
C LEU A 148 14.55 16.76 -4.94
N PHE A 149 13.59 16.55 -4.04
CA PHE A 149 13.59 17.16 -2.72
C PHE A 149 14.79 16.71 -1.88
N TYR A 150 15.09 15.41 -1.87
CA TYR A 150 16.27 14.89 -1.18
C TYR A 150 17.58 15.42 -1.79
N ALA A 151 17.67 15.49 -3.11
CA ALA A 151 18.83 16.06 -3.79
C ALA A 151 19.03 17.54 -3.44
N TRP A 152 17.95 18.32 -3.39
CA TRP A 152 17.97 19.71 -2.93
C TRP A 152 18.45 19.81 -1.48
N MET A 153 17.88 18.99 -0.59
CA MET A 153 18.21 18.95 0.83
C MET A 153 19.70 18.65 1.06
N ILE A 154 20.24 17.64 0.37
CA ILE A 154 21.65 17.24 0.43
C ILE A 154 22.56 18.36 -0.10
N ARG A 155 22.22 18.96 -1.25
CA ARG A 155 23.02 20.04 -1.86
C ARG A 155 23.13 21.28 -0.98
N HIS A 156 22.08 21.58 -0.22
CA HIS A 156 22.05 22.75 0.67
C HIS A 156 22.42 22.41 2.13
N GLY A 157 22.72 21.15 2.44
CA GLY A 157 23.08 20.70 3.79
C GLY A 157 21.98 20.94 4.84
N ILE A 158 20.71 20.97 4.43
CA ILE A 158 19.59 21.32 5.31
C ILE A 158 19.03 20.05 5.95
N ALA A 159 19.38 19.74 7.19
CA ALA A 159 18.75 18.63 7.93
C ALA A 159 17.63 19.09 8.88
N ASP A 160 17.50 20.39 9.12
CA ASP A 160 16.58 20.93 10.12
C ASP A 160 15.12 20.92 9.67
N PHE A 161 14.26 20.27 10.46
CA PHE A 161 12.81 20.23 10.24
C PHE A 161 12.20 21.63 10.08
N ALA A 162 12.65 22.60 10.88
CA ALA A 162 12.17 23.98 10.87
C ALA A 162 12.35 24.68 9.52
N ARG A 163 13.34 24.27 8.72
CA ARG A 163 13.62 24.84 7.39
C ARG A 163 13.00 24.03 6.26
N THR A 164 12.78 22.73 6.47
CA THR A 164 12.31 21.81 5.42
C THR A 164 10.79 21.68 5.36
N TRP A 165 10.07 21.88 6.47
CA TRP A 165 8.61 21.69 6.52
C TRP A 165 7.81 22.54 5.50
N PRO A 166 8.16 23.80 5.16
CA PRO A 166 7.39 24.57 4.19
C PRO A 166 7.56 24.02 2.78
N ALA A 167 8.79 23.64 2.43
CA ALA A 167 9.11 23.01 1.15
C ALA A 167 8.46 21.63 1.02
N ALA A 168 8.43 20.84 2.10
CA ALA A 168 7.75 19.55 2.15
C ALA A 168 6.23 19.68 1.96
N LEU A 169 5.59 20.66 2.61
CA LEU A 169 4.16 20.94 2.40
C LEU A 169 3.88 21.40 0.97
N LEU A 170 4.71 22.29 0.43
CA LEU A 170 4.58 22.75 -0.95
C LEU A 170 4.68 21.58 -1.93
N LEU A 171 5.63 20.67 -1.73
CA LEU A 171 5.76 19.47 -2.56
C LEU A 171 4.59 18.52 -2.38
N PHE A 172 4.09 18.35 -1.17
CA PHE A 172 2.94 17.48 -0.89
C PHE A 172 1.69 17.97 -1.63
N PHE A 173 1.28 19.23 -1.41
CA PHE A 173 0.11 19.81 -2.07
C PHE A 173 0.35 20.02 -3.57
N GLY A 174 1.58 20.38 -3.97
CA GLY A 174 1.97 20.53 -5.36
C GLY A 174 1.87 19.22 -6.14
N ASN A 175 2.30 18.09 -5.56
CA ASN A 175 2.10 16.77 -6.16
C ASN A 175 0.61 16.45 -6.30
N ILE A 176 -0.20 16.66 -5.26
CA ILE A 176 -1.65 16.39 -5.35
C ILE A 176 -2.31 17.23 -6.46
N LEU A 177 -1.98 18.52 -6.53
CA LEU A 177 -2.50 19.41 -7.56
C LEU A 177 -2.05 18.98 -8.97
N LEU A 178 -0.78 18.64 -9.12
CA LEU A 178 -0.22 18.18 -10.39
C LEU A 178 -0.83 16.84 -10.83
N ALA A 179 -1.01 15.89 -9.91
CA ALA A 179 -1.71 14.64 -10.15
C ALA A 179 -3.15 14.87 -10.61
N TYR A 180 -3.87 15.77 -9.95
CA TYR A 180 -5.23 16.13 -10.34
C TYR A 180 -5.29 16.78 -11.73
N ALA A 181 -4.35 17.69 -12.02
CA ALA A 181 -4.23 18.31 -13.34
C ALA A 181 -3.91 17.26 -14.41
N ALA A 182 -2.97 16.34 -14.16
CA ALA A 182 -2.64 15.26 -15.08
C ALA A 182 -3.84 14.33 -15.33
N LEU A 183 -4.60 13.99 -14.28
CA LEU A 183 -5.79 13.17 -14.39
C LEU A 183 -6.86 13.84 -15.27
N LYS A 184 -7.14 15.13 -15.04
CA LYS A 184 -8.22 15.85 -15.74
C LYS A 184 -7.84 16.34 -17.14
N LEU A 185 -6.61 16.78 -17.34
CA LEU A 185 -6.16 17.39 -18.59
C LEU A 185 -5.57 16.37 -19.57
N TYR A 186 -5.05 15.24 -19.08
CA TYR A 186 -4.36 14.26 -19.91
C TYR A 186 -5.00 12.87 -19.86
N ASP A 187 -5.06 12.23 -18.68
CA ASP A 187 -5.50 10.83 -18.57
C ASP A 187 -6.96 10.63 -18.99
N GLU A 188 -7.91 11.33 -18.36
CA GLU A 188 -9.33 11.25 -18.73
C GLU A 188 -9.62 11.53 -20.22
N PRO A 189 -9.13 12.63 -20.83
CA PRO A 189 -9.42 12.91 -22.23
C PRO A 189 -8.74 11.90 -23.16
N LEU A 190 -7.51 11.47 -22.87
CA LEU A 190 -6.81 10.46 -23.68
C LEU A 190 -7.53 9.11 -23.60
N ARG A 191 -7.90 8.67 -22.39
CA ARG A 191 -8.67 7.45 -22.17
C ARG A 191 -9.98 7.45 -22.92
N ARG A 192 -10.72 8.57 -22.92
CA ARG A 192 -11.96 8.73 -23.71
C ARG A 192 -11.69 8.65 -25.22
N ARG A 193 -10.61 9.27 -25.72
CA ARG A 193 -10.25 9.22 -27.15
C ARG A 193 -9.89 7.80 -27.59
N LEU A 194 -9.08 7.10 -26.80
CA LEU A 194 -8.68 5.72 -27.07
C LEU A 194 -9.87 4.77 -26.97
N ALA A 195 -10.72 4.91 -25.95
CA ALA A 195 -11.92 4.10 -25.82
C ALA A 195 -12.86 4.28 -27.02
N LYS A 196 -13.12 5.51 -27.46
CA LYS A 196 -13.95 5.75 -28.66
C LYS A 196 -13.34 5.15 -29.93
N ARG A 197 -12.01 5.14 -30.05
CA ARG A 197 -11.32 4.64 -31.24
C ARG A 197 -11.22 3.12 -31.29
N PHE A 198 -11.02 2.47 -30.16
CA PHE A 198 -10.68 1.03 -30.09
C PHE A 198 -11.76 0.16 -29.42
N LEU A 199 -12.62 0.72 -28.58
CA LEU A 199 -13.73 0.01 -27.96
C LEU A 199 -15.04 0.40 -28.66
N HIS A 200 -15.54 -0.47 -29.55
CA HIS A 200 -16.85 -0.33 -30.22
C HIS A 200 -18.03 -0.62 -29.27
N ARG A 201 -18.03 -0.05 -28.07
CA ARG A 201 -19.19 -0.09 -27.15
C ARG A 201 -19.46 1.28 -26.54
N PRO A 202 -20.74 1.67 -26.41
CA PRO A 202 -21.11 2.96 -25.85
C PRO A 202 -20.68 3.01 -24.38
N VAL A 203 -19.82 3.97 -24.04
CA VAL A 203 -19.42 4.26 -22.67
C VAL A 203 -20.65 4.78 -21.92
N ARG A 204 -21.14 4.03 -20.93
CA ARG A 204 -22.07 4.51 -19.88
C ARG A 204 -21.27 5.13 -18.74
#